data_AF-A0A7S1PK12-F1
#
_entry.id   AF-A0A7S1PK12-F1
#
_cell.length_a   1.000
_cell.length_b   1.000
_cell.length_c   1.000
_cell.angle_alpha   90.00
_cell.angle_beta   90.00
_cell.angle_gamma   90.00
#
_symmetry.space_group_name_H-M   'P 1'
#
loop_
_entity.id
_entity.type
_entity.pdbx_description
1 polymer ?
#
loop_
_entity_poly.entity_id
_entity_poly.type
_entity_poly.pdbx_seq_one_letter_code
_entity_poly.pdbx_strand_id
1 'polypeptide(L)'
;REACVVQVAAGDAHNLALAELQPGAGRPALYAWGLNEEGQLGLGHRSSASVPSAVSGAGAMPRPPRLIDCGAFHSAMVTASGSLHTWGSGRAGRLGHGGEEDQLRPRRVRAPSERSPLL
;
A
#
# COMPACT_ATOMS: atom_id res chain seq x y z
N ARG A 1 24.60 -0.33 9.45
CA ARG A 1 24.30 -1.09 8.21
C ARG A 1 22.95 -0.60 7.74
N GLU A 2 22.88 0.00 6.57
CA GLU A 2 21.79 0.89 6.17
C GLU A 2 20.78 0.17 5.29
N ALA A 3 19.49 0.42 5.51
CA ALA A 3 18.45 0.06 4.57
C ALA A 3 18.59 0.95 3.32
N CYS A 4 18.46 0.37 2.13
CA CYS A 4 18.54 1.12 0.89
C CYS A 4 17.13 1.42 0.39
N VAL A 5 16.80 2.70 0.18
CA VAL A 5 15.54 3.08 -0.48
C VAL A 5 15.68 2.78 -1.96
N VAL A 6 14.82 1.91 -2.49
CA VAL A 6 14.86 1.47 -3.89
C VAL A 6 13.75 2.08 -4.73
N GLN A 7 12.68 2.60 -4.10
CA GLN A 7 11.60 3.29 -4.78
C GLN A 7 10.92 4.28 -3.85
N VAL A 8 10.41 5.38 -4.42
CA VAL A 8 9.53 6.36 -3.77
C VAL A 8 8.29 6.58 -4.64
N ALA A 9 7.18 6.94 -4.01
CA ALA A 9 5.98 7.44 -4.68
C ALA A 9 5.40 8.60 -3.88
N ALA A 10 4.93 9.64 -4.57
CA ALA A 10 4.35 10.83 -3.96
C ALA A 10 2.93 11.04 -4.49
N GLY A 11 1.96 11.09 -3.58
CA GLY A 11 0.59 11.51 -3.86
C GLY A 11 0.45 13.02 -3.66
N ASP A 12 -0.78 13.47 -3.41
CA ASP A 12 -1.07 14.91 -3.21
C ASP A 12 -0.40 15.47 -1.93
N ALA A 13 -0.57 14.76 -0.81
CA ALA A 13 -0.02 15.16 0.48
C ALA A 13 0.53 13.97 1.30
N HIS A 14 0.75 12.81 0.67
CA HIS A 14 1.32 11.62 1.30
C HIS A 14 2.37 10.97 0.41
N ASN A 15 3.23 10.17 1.01
CA ASN A 15 4.37 9.57 0.35
C ASN A 15 4.52 8.11 0.77
N LEU A 16 5.07 7.31 -0.13
CA LEU A 16 5.52 5.95 0.12
C LEU A 16 7.01 5.82 -0.20
N ALA A 17 7.72 5.00 0.58
CA ALA A 17 9.06 4.53 0.25
C ALA A 17 9.14 3.02 0.41
N LEU A 18 9.73 2.37 -0.58
CA LEU A 18 10.12 0.97 -0.53
C LEU A 18 11.60 0.91 -0.20
N ALA A 19 11.94 0.27 0.92
CA ALA A 19 13.32 0.06 1.32
C ALA A 19 13.65 -1.44 1.32
N GLU A 20 14.73 -1.80 0.63
CA GLU A 20 15.31 -3.12 0.72
C GLU A 20 16.15 -3.23 1.98
N LEU A 21 15.81 -4.22 2.82
CA LEU A 21 16.70 -4.71 3.85
C LEU A 21 17.74 -5.62 3.17
N GLN A 22 18.97 -5.62 3.68
CA GLN A 22 20.04 -6.43 3.09
C GLN A 22 19.62 -7.89 2.88
N PRO A 23 20.19 -8.61 1.90
CA PRO A 23 19.98 -10.04 1.74
C PRO A 23 20.18 -10.76 3.08
N GLY A 24 19.14 -11.46 3.56
CA GLY A 24 19.15 -12.16 4.85
C GLY A 24 18.76 -11.33 6.09
N ALA A 25 18.54 -10.02 5.97
CA ALA A 25 18.17 -9.13 7.09
C ALA A 25 16.64 -8.90 7.23
N GLY A 26 15.84 -9.31 6.25
CA GLY A 26 14.39 -9.25 6.34
C GLY A 26 13.70 -9.05 5.00
N ARG A 27 12.37 -9.00 5.04
CA ARG A 27 11.51 -8.63 3.91
C ARG A 27 11.63 -7.11 3.65
N PRO A 28 11.70 -6.64 2.39
CA PRO A 28 11.64 -5.21 2.08
C PRO A 28 10.45 -4.55 2.79
N ALA A 29 10.70 -3.36 3.30
CA ALA A 29 9.79 -2.63 4.16
C ALA A 29 9.16 -1.48 3.38
N LEU A 30 7.84 -1.35 3.53
CA LEU A 30 7.07 -0.21 3.02
C LEU A 30 6.94 0.80 4.14
N TYR A 31 7.29 2.05 3.86
CA TYR A 31 7.10 3.18 4.75
C TYR A 31 6.14 4.18 4.13
N ALA A 32 5.34 4.85 4.96
CA ALA A 32 4.42 5.88 4.56
C ALA A 32 4.48 7.08 5.50
N TRP A 33 4.32 8.29 4.96
CA TRP A 33 4.21 9.53 5.75
C TRP A 33 3.41 10.60 5.01
N GLY A 34 2.97 11.62 5.73
CA GLY A 34 2.13 12.72 5.26
C GLY A 34 0.70 12.65 5.78
N LEU A 35 -0.22 13.21 4.99
CA LEU A 35 -1.67 13.25 5.25
C LEU A 35 -2.26 11.84 5.28
N ASN A 36 -3.15 11.57 6.22
CA ASN A 36 -3.79 10.26 6.38
C ASN A 36 -5.30 10.30 6.64
N GLU A 37 -5.95 11.42 6.38
CA GLU A 37 -7.38 11.58 6.70
C GLU A 37 -8.26 10.55 6.00
N GLU A 38 -7.84 9.97 4.88
CA GLU A 38 -8.53 8.91 4.13
C GLU A 38 -7.93 7.51 4.34
N GLY A 39 -6.99 7.36 5.26
CA GLY A 39 -6.26 6.11 5.48
C GLY A 39 -5.20 5.79 4.42
N GLN A 40 -4.79 6.77 3.60
CA GLN A 40 -3.84 6.59 2.50
C GLN A 40 -2.43 6.15 2.95
N LEU A 41 -2.09 6.25 4.24
CA LEU A 41 -0.85 5.67 4.78
C LEU A 41 -0.95 4.17 5.08
N GLY A 42 -2.15 3.59 5.11
CA GLY A 42 -2.32 2.14 5.29
C GLY A 42 -2.03 1.61 6.71
N LEU A 43 -1.99 2.51 7.71
CA LEU A 43 -1.60 2.21 9.10
C LEU A 43 -2.74 1.63 9.95
N GLY A 44 -3.97 1.63 9.43
CA GLY A 44 -5.18 1.18 10.12
C GLY A 44 -5.89 2.23 10.97
N HIS A 45 -5.50 3.49 10.82
CA HIS A 45 -6.12 4.66 11.43
C HIS A 45 -6.02 5.86 10.48
N ARG A 46 -6.66 6.99 10.82
CA ARG A 46 -6.69 8.22 10.00
C ARG A 46 -5.73 9.33 10.48
N SER A 47 -4.96 9.09 11.55
CA SER A 47 -3.97 10.06 12.01
C SER A 47 -2.80 10.21 11.02
N SER A 48 -2.53 11.46 10.63
CA SER A 48 -1.39 11.84 9.78
C SER A 48 -0.04 11.56 10.47
N ALA A 49 1.02 11.33 9.70
CA ALA A 49 2.35 11.03 10.21
C ALA A 49 3.40 11.96 9.60
N SER A 50 4.13 12.71 10.43
CA SER A 50 5.18 13.62 9.96
C SER A 50 6.52 12.93 9.67
N VAL A 51 6.64 11.64 10.01
CA VAL A 51 7.83 10.82 9.81
C VAL A 51 7.48 9.48 9.15
N PRO A 52 8.39 8.89 8.36
CA PRO A 52 8.18 7.58 7.75
C PRO A 52 7.79 6.52 8.79
N SER A 53 6.59 5.96 8.62
CA SER A 53 6.02 4.93 9.49
C SER A 53 5.90 3.62 8.73
N ALA A 54 6.31 2.52 9.35
CA ALA A 54 6.27 1.20 8.71
C ALA A 54 4.82 0.74 8.49
N VAL A 55 4.45 0.48 7.24
CA VAL A 55 3.14 -0.05 6.86
C VAL A 55 3.10 -1.54 7.19
N SER A 56 2.70 -1.84 8.42
CA SER A 56 2.57 -3.19 8.94
C SER A 56 1.14 -3.68 8.69
N GLY A 57 0.96 -4.59 7.73
CA GLY A 57 -0.34 -5.24 7.52
C GLY A 57 -0.79 -5.93 8.81
N ALA A 58 -2.00 -5.63 9.29
CA ALA A 58 -2.63 -6.41 10.34
C ALA A 58 -2.83 -7.83 9.80
N GLY A 59 -1.90 -8.72 10.13
CA GLY A 59 -1.72 -10.00 9.45
C GLY A 59 -0.79 -9.83 8.25
N ALA A 60 0.48 -10.21 8.46
CA ALA A 60 1.59 -10.19 7.51
C ALA A 60 1.20 -9.99 6.05
N MET A 61 1.69 -8.91 5.43
CA MET A 61 1.87 -8.85 3.98
C MET A 61 2.46 -10.20 3.52
N PRO A 62 1.69 -11.05 2.82
CA PRO A 62 2.05 -12.46 2.66
C PRO A 62 3.32 -12.61 1.83
N ARG A 63 3.64 -11.58 1.04
CA ARG A 63 4.84 -11.47 0.22
C ARG A 63 5.39 -10.04 0.29
N PRO A 64 6.70 -9.88 0.09
CA PRO A 64 7.32 -8.56 0.10
C PRO A 64 6.74 -7.62 -0.96
N PRO A 65 6.56 -6.32 -0.66
CA PRO A 65 6.29 -5.31 -1.67
C PRO A 65 7.44 -5.23 -2.68
N ARG A 66 7.10 -4.98 -3.94
CA ARG A 66 8.06 -4.85 -5.05
C ARG A 66 7.91 -3.54 -5.81
N LEU A 67 6.67 -3.09 -6.01
CA LEU A 67 6.36 -1.83 -6.67
C LEU A 67 5.37 -1.04 -5.82
N ILE A 68 5.51 0.27 -5.80
CA ILE A 68 4.62 1.20 -5.10
C ILE A 68 4.16 2.32 -6.04
N ASP A 69 2.97 2.85 -5.78
CA ASP A 69 2.47 4.05 -6.46
C ASP A 69 1.44 4.79 -5.57
N CYS A 70 1.25 6.08 -5.84
CA CYS A 70 0.30 6.94 -5.14
C CYS A 70 -0.60 7.68 -6.12
N GLY A 71 -1.89 7.72 -5.84
CA GLY A 71 -2.78 8.74 -6.38
C GLY A 71 -2.94 9.92 -5.42
N ALA A 72 -3.91 10.78 -5.67
CA ALA A 72 -4.15 11.95 -4.79
C ALA A 72 -4.47 11.54 -3.33
N PHE A 73 -5.41 10.59 -3.17
CA PHE A 73 -5.95 10.17 -1.86
C PHE A 73 -5.87 8.66 -1.62
N HIS A 74 -5.09 7.94 -2.42
CA HIS A 74 -4.95 6.49 -2.30
C HIS A 74 -3.53 6.06 -2.64
N SER A 75 -3.20 4.85 -2.22
CA SER A 75 -1.91 4.22 -2.40
C SER A 75 -2.11 2.82 -2.98
N ALA A 76 -1.10 2.35 -3.70
CA ALA A 76 -1.08 1.03 -4.31
C ALA A 76 0.29 0.37 -4.13
N MET A 77 0.29 -0.96 -4.06
CA MET A 77 1.51 -1.74 -4.22
C MET A 77 1.26 -3.05 -4.95
N VAL A 78 2.32 -3.57 -5.57
CA VAL A 78 2.38 -4.92 -6.10
C VAL A 78 3.41 -5.70 -5.30
N THR A 79 3.03 -6.90 -4.84
CA THR A 79 3.95 -7.81 -4.15
C THR A 79 4.87 -8.54 -5.13
N ALA A 80 5.93 -9.18 -4.63
CA ALA A 80 6.78 -10.05 -5.43
C ALA A 80 6.03 -11.23 -6.10
N SER A 81 4.85 -11.61 -5.60
CA SER A 81 3.97 -12.61 -6.23
C SER A 81 3.02 -12.03 -7.28
N GLY A 82 3.14 -10.74 -7.61
CA GLY A 82 2.26 -10.06 -8.57
C GLY A 82 0.88 -9.68 -8.01
N SER A 83 0.67 -9.76 -6.70
CA SER A 83 -0.63 -9.43 -6.10
C SER A 83 -0.77 -7.92 -5.86
N LEU A 84 -1.78 -7.30 -6.49
CA LEU A 84 -2.11 -5.88 -6.32
C LEU A 84 -2.85 -5.64 -5.00
N HIS A 85 -2.41 -4.64 -4.25
CA HIS A 85 -3.09 -4.15 -3.05
C HIS A 85 -3.30 -2.64 -3.18
N THR A 86 -4.45 -2.15 -2.74
CA THR A 86 -4.83 -0.74 -2.76
C THR A 86 -5.43 -0.34 -1.41
N TRP A 87 -5.19 0.90 -0.99
CA TRP A 87 -5.73 1.48 0.24
C TRP A 87 -5.81 3.01 0.18
N GLY A 88 -6.47 3.63 1.16
CA GLY A 88 -6.85 5.04 1.15
C GLY A 88 -8.33 5.24 0.78
N SER A 89 -8.63 6.37 0.13
CA SER A 89 -10.00 6.73 -0.25
C SER A 89 -10.60 5.75 -1.28
N GLY A 90 -11.80 5.27 -1.01
CA GLY A 90 -12.60 4.40 -1.90
C GLY A 90 -13.43 5.15 -2.93
N ARG A 91 -13.62 6.47 -2.75
CA ARG A 91 -14.52 7.31 -3.56
C ARG A 91 -14.31 7.14 -5.07
N ALA A 92 -15.40 7.03 -5.82
CA ALA A 92 -15.42 6.74 -7.27
C ALA A 92 -14.81 5.37 -7.64
N GLY A 93 -14.78 4.42 -6.70
CA GLY A 93 -14.33 3.05 -6.94
C GLY A 93 -12.83 2.88 -7.18
N ARG A 94 -12.00 3.90 -6.87
CA ARG A 94 -10.57 3.96 -7.23
C ARG A 94 -9.71 2.83 -6.66
N LEU A 95 -10.18 2.14 -5.63
CA LEU A 95 -9.47 1.03 -5.02
C LEU A 95 -9.70 -0.30 -5.75
N GLY A 96 -10.72 -0.41 -6.61
CA GLY A 96 -10.98 -1.63 -7.38
C GLY A 96 -11.60 -2.80 -6.60
N HIS A 97 -12.13 -2.54 -5.40
CA HIS A 97 -12.73 -3.56 -4.51
C HIS A 97 -14.21 -3.85 -4.79
N GLY A 98 -14.81 -3.23 -5.81
CA GLY A 98 -16.23 -3.39 -6.15
C GLY A 98 -17.18 -2.52 -5.32
N GLY A 99 -16.67 -1.47 -4.69
CA GLY A 99 -17.43 -0.49 -3.93
C GLY A 99 -16.60 0.78 -3.68
N GLU A 100 -17.13 1.71 -2.90
CA GLU A 100 -16.50 3.01 -2.63
C GLU A 100 -15.96 3.15 -1.20
N GLU A 101 -15.91 2.05 -0.45
CA GLU A 101 -15.43 2.04 0.94
C GLU A 101 -13.92 2.30 1.03
N ASP A 102 -13.55 3.27 1.86
CA ASP A 102 -12.15 3.53 2.20
C ASP A 102 -11.51 2.29 2.85
N GLN A 103 -10.23 2.09 2.57
CA GLN A 103 -9.46 1.01 3.18
C GLN A 103 -8.31 1.61 3.99
N LEU A 104 -8.38 1.47 5.31
CA LEU A 104 -7.34 2.00 6.21
C LEU A 104 -6.06 1.16 6.23
N ARG A 105 -6.09 -0.01 5.58
CA ARG A 105 -4.97 -0.95 5.46
C ARG A 105 -4.91 -1.48 4.03
N PRO A 106 -3.72 -1.89 3.54
CA PRO A 106 -3.59 -2.56 2.25
C PRO A 106 -4.56 -3.73 2.11
N ARG A 107 -5.46 -3.65 1.13
CA ARG A 107 -6.40 -4.73 0.80
C ARG A 107 -6.11 -5.26 -0.61
N ARG A 108 -6.09 -6.58 -0.75
CA ARG A 108 -5.86 -7.24 -2.04
C ARG A 108 -7.01 -6.95 -3.00
N VAL A 109 -6.67 -6.49 -4.20
CA VAL A 109 -7.60 -6.37 -5.33
C VAL A 109 -7.78 -7.75 -5.96
N ARG A 110 -9.03 -8.19 -6.18
CA ARG A 110 -9.31 -9.47 -6.87
C ARG A 110 -9.08 -9.31 -8.37
N ALA A 111 -8.28 -10.21 -8.94
CA ALA A 111 -8.03 -10.20 -10.38
C ALA A 111 -9.33 -10.51 -11.15
N PRO A 112 -9.50 -10.00 -12.39
CA PRO A 112 -10.64 -10.36 -13.22
C PRO A 112 -10.81 -11.87 -13.41
N SER A 113 -9.71 -12.62 -13.52
CA SER A 113 -9.71 -14.09 -13.60
C SER A 113 -10.18 -14.81 -12.33
N GLU A 114 -10.25 -14.10 -11.20
CA GLU A 114 -10.78 -14.59 -9.93
C GLU A 114 -12.25 -14.16 -9.72
N ARG A 115 -12.80 -13.33 -10.61
CA ARG A 115 -14.23 -13.02 -10.69
C ARG A 115 -14.81 -14.11 -11.58
N SER A 116 -15.72 -14.91 -11.04
CA SER A 116 -16.22 -16.15 -11.63
C SER A 116 -16.34 -16.12 -13.16
N PRO A 117 -15.92 -17.19 -13.88
CA PRO A 117 -16.09 -17.31 -15.33
C PRO A 117 -17.56 -17.58 -15.75
N LEU A 118 -18.53 -17.08 -14.98
CA LEU A 118 -19.94 -17.35 -15.23
C LEU A 118 -20.53 -16.24 -16.12
N LEU A 119 -20.16 -16.33 -17.40
CA LEU A 119 -21.06 -16.25 -18.54
C LEU A 119 -20.69 -17.40 -19.50
#